data_AF-A0A9P5XWI2-F1
#
_entry.id   AF-A0A9P5XWI2-F1
#
_cell.length_a   1.000
_cell.length_b   1.000
_cell.length_c   1.000
_cell.angle_alpha   90.00
_cell.angle_beta   90.00
_cell.angle_gamma   90.00
#
_symmetry.space_group_name_H-M   'P 1'
#
loop_
_entity.id
_entity.type
_entity.pdbx_description
1 polymer ?
#
loop_
_entity_poly.entity_id
_entity_poly.type
_entity_poly.pdbx_seq_one_letter_code
_entity_poly.pdbx_strand_id
1 'polypeptide(L)'
;MSRHTELEDDDIPLLQQLLDVRQDIPGLKVIIALGGWDFLEAIPMKDIFSVMISAAANRAVFIASVKIFLNQNNLDGIDINFEYPAAIEHNAPATGVL
;
A
#
# COMPACT_ATOMS: atom_id res chain seq x y z
N MET A 1 5.49 15.83 9.31
CA MET A 1 5.03 14.72 8.46
C MET A 1 4.54 13.62 9.38
N SER A 2 3.23 13.39 9.44
CA SER A 2 2.69 12.24 10.14
C SER A 2 3.11 10.98 9.37
N ARG A 3 3.66 10.00 10.09
CA ARG A 3 3.93 8.68 9.51
C ARG A 3 2.62 7.92 9.53
N HIS A 4 1.98 7.74 8.38
CA HIS A 4 0.78 6.91 8.23
C HIS A 4 1.20 5.44 8.24
N THR A 5 1.58 4.94 9.42
CA THR A 5 1.81 3.50 9.66
C THR A 5 0.59 2.83 10.28
N GLU A 6 -0.46 3.60 10.53
CA GLU A 6 -1.68 3.22 11.23
C GLU A 6 -2.86 3.83 10.46
N LEU A 7 -4.04 3.23 10.62
CA LEU A 7 -5.29 3.80 10.12
C LEU A 7 -5.59 5.11 10.85
N GLU A 8 -6.26 6.04 10.17
CA GLU A 8 -6.79 7.22 10.84
C GLU A 8 -7.99 6.83 11.71
N ASP A 9 -8.24 7.58 12.79
CA ASP A 9 -9.29 7.26 13.77
C ASP A 9 -10.67 7.09 13.11
N ASP A 10 -10.94 7.88 12.06
CA ASP A 10 -12.21 7.87 11.33
C ASP A 10 -12.32 6.67 10.35
N ASP A 11 -11.20 6.04 9.96
CA ASP A 11 -11.18 4.87 9.08
C ASP A 11 -11.44 3.56 9.83
N ILE A 12 -11.12 3.52 11.13
CA ILE A 12 -11.25 2.30 11.95
C ILE A 12 -12.70 1.79 11.97
N PRO A 13 -13.75 2.62 12.20
CA PRO A 13 -15.13 2.16 12.16
C PRO A 13 -15.54 1.65 10.77
N LEU A 14 -15.04 2.26 9.69
CA LEU A 14 -15.36 1.85 8.33
C LEU A 14 -14.76 0.49 7.99
N LEU A 15 -13.49 0.26 8.37
CA LEU A 15 -12.88 -1.06 8.23
C LEU A 15 -13.66 -2.11 9.03
N GLN A 16 -14.07 -1.78 10.26
CA GLN A 16 -14.85 -2.73 11.07
C GLN A 16 -16.16 -3.12 10.38
N GLN A 17 -16.87 -2.16 9.77
CA GLN A 17 -18.08 -2.46 9.00
C GLN A 17 -17.81 -3.41 7.82
N LEU A 18 -16.69 -3.25 7.10
CA LEU A 18 -16.31 -4.17 6.02
C LEU A 18 -15.99 -5.57 6.54
N LEU A 19 -15.32 -5.67 7.69
CA LEU A 19 -15.02 -6.95 8.33
C LEU A 19 -16.29 -7.66 8.82
N ASP A 20 -17.28 -6.91 9.31
CA ASP A 20 -18.56 -7.45 9.77
C ASP A 20 -19.36 -8.07 8.62
N VAL A 21 -19.36 -7.44 7.43
CA VAL A 21 -19.99 -7.99 6.22
C VAL A 21 -19.44 -9.38 5.86
N ARG A 22 -18.18 -9.68 6.21
CA ARG A 22 -17.59 -11.00 5.95
C ARG A 22 -18.31 -12.14 6.68
N GLN A 23 -19.01 -11.86 7.80
CA GLN A 23 -19.73 -12.88 8.55
C GLN A 23 -20.89 -13.49 7.74
N ASP A 24 -21.44 -12.70 6.80
CA ASP A 24 -22.59 -13.11 5.99
C ASP A 24 -22.17 -13.70 4.63
N ILE A 25 -20.91 -13.53 4.22
CA ILE A 25 -20.42 -13.92 2.90
C ILE A 25 -19.22 -14.88 3.05
N PRO A 26 -19.46 -16.21 3.04
CA PRO A 26 -18.40 -17.19 3.14
C PRO A 26 -17.32 -17.00 2.07
N GLY A 27 -16.07 -16.90 2.51
CA GLY A 27 -14.92 -16.75 1.61
C GLY A 27 -14.65 -15.31 1.14
N LEU A 28 -15.42 -14.31 1.61
CA LEU A 28 -15.09 -12.91 1.35
C LEU A 28 -13.71 -12.57 1.94
N LYS A 29 -12.88 -11.95 1.10
CA LYS A 29 -11.58 -11.41 1.47
C LYS A 29 -11.64 -9.89 1.50
N VAL A 30 -11.12 -9.30 2.57
CA VAL A 30 -10.94 -7.87 2.73
C VAL A 30 -9.45 -7.58 2.63
N ILE A 31 -9.06 -6.83 1.61
CA ILE A 31 -7.66 -6.47 1.34
C ILE A 31 -7.51 -4.95 1.31
N ILE A 32 -6.30 -4.45 1.56
CA ILE A 32 -5.98 -3.02 1.48
C ILE A 32 -5.25 -2.72 0.17
N ALA A 33 -5.62 -1.65 -0.52
CA ALA A 33 -4.86 -1.14 -1.66
C ALA A 33 -3.85 -0.09 -1.19
N LEU A 34 -2.61 -0.18 -1.67
CA LEU A 34 -1.58 0.84 -1.50
C LEU A 34 -1.22 1.43 -2.86
N GLY A 35 -1.29 2.75 -2.98
CA GLY A 35 -0.96 3.47 -4.21
C GLY A 35 -2.18 4.15 -4.81
N GLY A 36 -2.37 4.01 -6.12
CA GLY A 36 -3.36 4.73 -6.91
C GLY A 36 -2.83 6.06 -7.45
N TRP A 37 -3.48 6.54 -8.52
CA TRP A 37 -3.08 7.71 -9.28
C TRP A 37 -2.83 8.95 -8.40
N ASP A 38 -3.84 9.39 -7.65
CA ASP A 38 -3.78 10.62 -6.84
C ASP A 38 -2.69 10.56 -5.78
N PHE A 39 -2.48 9.38 -5.18
CA PHE A 39 -1.42 9.16 -4.20
C PHE A 39 -0.03 9.34 -4.82
N LEU A 40 0.16 8.87 -6.06
CA LEU A 40 1.43 8.94 -6.78
C LEU A 40 1.66 10.26 -7.52
N GLU A 41 0.65 11.12 -7.64
CA GLU A 41 0.85 12.52 -8.03
C GLU A 41 1.29 13.40 -6.86
N ALA A 42 0.93 13.05 -5.62
CA ALA A 42 1.24 13.83 -4.43
C ALA A 42 2.74 13.83 -4.09
N ILE A 43 3.26 14.98 -3.65
CA ILE A 43 4.62 15.10 -3.10
C ILE A 43 4.55 14.95 -1.57
N PRO A 44 5.42 14.16 -0.92
CA PRO A 44 6.58 13.44 -1.46
C PRO A 44 6.30 12.00 -1.91
N MET A 45 5.06 11.62 -2.18
CA MET A 45 4.67 10.22 -2.44
C MET A 45 5.03 9.73 -3.85
N LYS A 46 5.33 10.68 -4.75
CA LYS A 46 5.60 10.47 -6.17
C LYS A 46 6.64 9.40 -6.52
N ASP A 47 7.67 9.20 -5.71
CA ASP A 47 8.78 8.26 -6.00
C ASP A 47 8.85 7.06 -5.03
N ILE A 48 7.91 6.94 -4.08
CA ILE A 48 8.07 6.01 -2.95
C ILE A 48 8.13 4.55 -3.38
N PHE A 49 7.39 4.17 -4.43
CA PHE A 49 7.44 2.80 -4.95
C PHE A 49 8.77 2.50 -5.61
N SER A 50 9.31 3.45 -6.38
CA SER A 50 10.65 3.35 -6.99
C SER A 50 11.72 3.19 -5.91
N VAL A 51 11.64 3.98 -4.83
CA VAL A 51 12.54 3.85 -3.68
C VAL A 51 12.36 2.49 -2.99
N MET A 52 11.12 2.06 -2.74
CA MET A 52 10.80 0.79 -2.09
C MET A 52 11.39 -0.41 -2.85
N ILE A 53 11.28 -0.44 -4.19
CA ILE A 53 11.78 -1.57 -4.99
C ILE A 53 13.29 -1.52 -5.28
N SER A 54 13.94 -0.37 -5.15
CA SER A 54 15.33 -0.12 -5.59
C SER A 54 16.39 -1.01 -4.93
N ALA A 55 16.16 -1.50 -3.72
CA ALA A 55 17.11 -2.32 -2.98
C ALA A 55 16.42 -3.49 -2.27
N ALA A 56 17.13 -4.61 -2.14
CA ALA A 56 16.61 -5.77 -1.41
C ALA A 56 16.27 -5.43 0.05
N ALA A 57 17.07 -4.57 0.69
CA ALA A 57 16.81 -4.10 2.05
C ALA A 57 15.51 -3.29 2.16
N ASN A 58 15.23 -2.40 1.19
CA ASN A 58 14.01 -1.59 1.18
C ASN A 58 12.77 -2.47 1.00
N ARG A 59 12.82 -3.43 0.08
CA ARG A 59 11.75 -4.42 -0.10
C ARG A 59 11.52 -5.24 1.17
N ALA A 60 12.59 -5.64 1.87
CA ALA A 60 12.46 -6.38 3.11
C ALA A 60 11.76 -5.58 4.21
N VAL A 61 12.09 -4.29 4.35
CA VAL A 61 11.42 -3.38 5.29
C VAL A 61 9.94 -3.24 4.95
N PHE A 62 9.62 -3.00 3.67
CA PHE A 62 8.24 -2.88 3.20
C PHE A 62 7.42 -4.16 3.45
N ILE A 63 7.96 -5.34 3.11
CA ILE A 63 7.28 -6.61 3.36
C ILE A 63 7.02 -6.82 4.85
N ALA A 64 7.98 -6.46 5.71
CA ALA A 64 7.82 -6.58 7.16
C ALA A 64 6.73 -5.64 7.68
N SER A 65 6.70 -4.38 7.23
CA SER A 65 5.67 -3.41 7.65
C SER A 65 4.28 -3.81 7.18
N VAL A 66 4.14 -4.29 5.94
CA VAL A 66 2.84 -4.77 5.42
C VAL A 66 2.34 -5.94 6.23
N LYS A 67 3.18 -6.93 6.56
CA LYS A 67 2.76 -8.07 7.41
C LYS A 67 2.23 -7.61 8.76
N ILE A 68 2.88 -6.64 9.39
CA ILE A 68 2.44 -6.08 10.68
C ILE A 68 1.07 -5.41 10.50
N PHE A 69 0.94 -4.54 9.50
CA PHE A 69 -0.30 -3.81 9.23
C PHE A 69 -1.49 -4.74 8.92
N LEU A 70 -1.29 -5.77 8.09
CA LEU A 70 -2.33 -6.73 7.75
C LEU A 70 -2.82 -7.50 8.99
N ASN A 71 -1.89 -7.95 9.83
CA ASN A 71 -2.23 -8.67 11.07
C ASN A 71 -2.94 -7.77 12.09
N GLN A 72 -2.50 -6.52 12.25
CA GLN A 72 -3.13 -5.57 13.18
C GLN A 72 -4.58 -5.25 12.82
N ASN A 73 -4.88 -5.26 11.52
CA ASN A 73 -6.16 -4.81 10.98
C ASN A 73 -7.05 -5.96 10.45
N ASN A 74 -6.69 -7.22 10.72
CA ASN A 74 -7.44 -8.43 10.28
C ASN A 74 -7.71 -8.50 8.77
N LEU A 75 -6.74 -8.06 7.96
CA LEU A 75 -6.83 -8.03 6.50
C LEU A 75 -6.24 -9.30 5.87
N ASP A 76 -6.83 -9.75 4.77
CA ASP A 76 -6.42 -10.99 4.08
C ASP A 76 -5.28 -10.81 3.09
N GLY A 77 -4.90 -9.57 2.80
CA GLY A 77 -3.90 -9.28 1.79
C GLY A 77 -3.78 -7.80 1.45
N ILE A 78 -2.91 -7.56 0.48
CA ILE A 78 -2.60 -6.23 -0.07
C ILE A 78 -2.76 -6.28 -1.59
N ASP A 79 -3.31 -5.21 -2.14
CA ASP A 79 -3.22 -4.85 -3.55
C ASP A 79 -2.18 -3.73 -3.71
N ILE A 80 -1.22 -3.92 -4.61
CA ILE A 80 -0.16 -2.93 -4.87
C ILE A 80 -0.53 -2.21 -6.15
N ASN A 81 -1.15 -1.05 -6.00
CA ASN A 81 -1.59 -0.24 -7.12
C ASN A 81 -0.49 0.77 -7.51
N PHE A 82 0.64 0.25 -7.98
CA PHE A 82 1.76 1.05 -8.47
C PHE A 82 1.53 1.43 -9.94
N GLU A 83 1.02 2.64 -10.15
CA GLU A 83 0.72 3.20 -11.46
C GLU A 83 1.76 4.27 -11.82
N TYR A 84 2.75 4.03 -12.67
CA TYR A 84 3.24 2.74 -13.13
C TYR A 84 4.75 2.61 -12.87
N PRO A 85 5.28 1.39 -12.71
CA PRO A 85 6.72 1.19 -12.68
C PRO A 85 7.38 1.74 -13.96
N ALA A 86 8.55 2.35 -13.80
CA ALA A 86 9.32 3.01 -14.87
C ALA A 86 8.66 4.23 -15.53
N ALA A 87 7.55 4.73 -15.00
CA ALA A 87 6.97 5.99 -15.45
C ALA A 87 7.81 7.18 -14.97
N ILE A 88 8.31 7.97 -15.92
CA ILE A 88 9.09 9.19 -15.64
C ILE A 88 8.27 10.19 -14.84
N GLU A 89 6.95 10.23 -15.07
CA GLU A 89 6.03 11.08 -14.31
C GLU A 89 5.94 10.70 -12.82
N HIS A 90 6.43 9.53 -12.43
CA HIS A 90 6.57 9.08 -11.04
C HIS A 90 8.05 8.98 -10.61
N ASN A 91 8.93 9.76 -11.26
CA ASN A 91 10.38 9.81 -11.01
C ASN A 91 11.07 8.44 -11.04
N ALA A 92 10.46 7.45 -11.69
CA ALA A 92 11.06 6.14 -11.83
C ALA A 92 12.20 6.21 -12.86
N PRO A 93 13.27 5.42 -12.70
CA PRO A 93 14.32 5.34 -13.71
C PRO A 93 13.71 4.90 -15.04
N ALA A 94 14.04 5.61 -16.12
CA ALA A 94 13.64 5.20 -17.47
C ALA A 94 14.18 3.78 -17.75
N THR A 95 13.33 2.91 -18.28
CA THR A 95 13.72 1.57 -18.73
C THR A 95 14.68 1.70 -19.91
N GLY A 96 15.98 1.55 -19.68
CA GLY A 96 16.96 1.63 -20.77
C GLY A 96 18.44 1.76 -20.42
N VAL A 97 18.83 1.74 -19.15
CA VAL A 97 20.26 1.75 -18.78
C VAL A 97 20.52 0.64 -17.76
N LEU A 98 20.73 -0.57 -18.28
CA LEU A 98 21.56 -1.59 -17.65
C LEU A 98 22.97 -1.48 -18.23
#